data_AF-A0A4S3JKX1-F1
#
_entry.id   AF-A0A4S3JKX1-F1
#
_cell.length_a   1.000
_cell.length_b   1.000
_cell.length_c   1.000
_cell.angle_alpha   90.00
_cell.angle_beta   90.00
_cell.angle_gamma   90.00
#
_symmetry.space_group_name_H-M   'P 1'
#
loop_
_entity.id
_entity.type
_entity.pdbx_description
1 polymer ?
#
loop_
_entity_poly.entity_id
_entity_poly.type
_entity_poly.pdbx_seq_one_letter_code
_entity_poly.pdbx_strand_id
1 'polypeptide(L)'
;MALDVELFVRSHRLHRGAKTALTLALHLPDLISKVIAVDNGPVHLPLSEDFPRYLKGMAEIKNAQVKTHLEADMILRNYAEARSPFLLLFTRGFVLIA
;
A
#
# COMPACT_ATOMS: atom_id res chain seq x y z
N MET A 1 -12.80 6.64 -5.68
CA MET A 1 -11.95 5.43 -5.61
C MET A 1 -12.38 4.38 -6.65
N ALA A 2 -13.54 3.74 -6.52
CA ALA A 2 -13.96 2.69 -7.47
C ALA A 2 -14.14 3.22 -8.91
N LEU A 3 -14.79 4.38 -9.06
CA LEU A 3 -14.99 5.03 -10.37
C LEU A 3 -13.66 5.49 -11.00
N ASP A 4 -12.75 6.05 -10.20
CA ASP A 4 -11.43 6.47 -10.69
C ASP A 4 -10.62 5.27 -11.20
N VAL A 5 -10.75 4.12 -10.52
CA VAL A 5 -10.08 2.88 -10.92
C VAL A 5 -10.75 2.26 -12.15
N GLU A 6 -12.07 2.33 -12.27
CA GLU A 6 -12.77 1.93 -13.49
C GLU A 6 -12.26 2.71 -14.69
N LEU A 7 -12.21 4.04 -14.61
CA LEU A 7 -11.71 4.90 -15.68
C LEU A 7 -10.26 4.57 -16.03
N PHE A 8 -9.41 4.35 -15.01
CA PHE A 8 -8.02 3.94 -15.20
C PHE A 8 -7.89 2.57 -15.88
N VAL A 9 -8.68 1.58 -15.48
CA VAL A 9 -8.68 0.23 -16.07
C VAL A 9 -9.15 0.27 -17.52
N ARG A 10 -10.21 1.04 -17.82
CA ARG A 10 -10.70 1.19 -19.20
C ARG A 10 -9.67 1.84 -20.11
N SER A 11 -8.91 2.81 -19.60
CA SER A 11 -7.91 3.56 -20.36
C SER A 11 -6.55 2.86 -20.47
N HIS A 12 -6.12 2.13 -19.43
CA HIS A 12 -4.75 1.61 -19.32
C HIS A 12 -4.68 0.08 -19.14
N ARG A 13 -5.79 -0.61 -18.92
CA ARG A 13 -5.88 -2.07 -18.69
C ARG A 13 -5.02 -2.59 -17.52
N LEU A 14 -4.81 -1.76 -16.50
CA LEU A 14 -4.03 -2.11 -15.30
C LEU A 14 -4.88 -1.97 -14.03
N HIS A 15 -4.77 -2.95 -13.13
CA HIS A 15 -5.46 -2.94 -11.83
C HIS A 15 -4.49 -2.61 -10.69
N ARG A 16 -4.96 -1.88 -9.68
CA ARG A 16 -4.16 -1.51 -8.50
C ARG A 16 -4.64 -2.27 -7.26
N GLY A 17 -3.94 -3.33 -6.87
CA GLY A 17 -4.16 -4.06 -5.61
C GLY A 17 -5.43 -4.93 -5.54
N ALA A 18 -5.40 -5.97 -4.71
CA ALA A 18 -6.45 -7.01 -4.67
C ALA A 18 -7.83 -6.50 -4.20
N LYS A 19 -7.89 -5.65 -3.16
CA LYS A 19 -9.17 -5.08 -2.69
C LYS A 19 -9.87 -4.24 -3.75
N THR A 20 -9.11 -3.44 -4.50
CA THR A 20 -9.64 -2.60 -5.58
C THR A 20 -10.11 -3.45 -6.75
N ALA A 21 -9.33 -4.45 -7.17
CA ALA A 21 -9.70 -5.37 -8.23
C ALA A 21 -10.98 -6.14 -7.89
N LEU A 22 -11.11 -6.61 -6.64
CA LEU A 22 -12.29 -7.31 -6.17
C LEU A 22 -13.51 -6.38 -6.07
N THR A 23 -13.33 -5.14 -5.60
CA THR A 23 -14.39 -4.12 -5.59
C THR A 23 -14.89 -3.87 -7.01
N LEU A 24 -13.98 -3.73 -7.98
CA LEU A 24 -14.34 -3.51 -9.38
C LEU A 24 -15.11 -4.71 -9.96
N ALA A 25 -14.66 -5.94 -9.70
CA ALA A 25 -15.34 -7.14 -10.17
C ALA A 25 -16.76 -7.28 -9.61
N LEU A 26 -16.99 -6.86 -8.35
CA LEU A 26 -18.33 -6.84 -7.76
C LEU A 26 -19.24 -5.76 -8.38
N HIS A 27 -18.70 -4.61 -8.77
CA HIS A 27 -19.49 -3.50 -9.34
C HIS A 27 -19.69 -3.64 -10.86
N LEU A 28 -18.75 -4.29 -11.56
CA LEU A 28 -18.73 -4.44 -13.02
C LEU A 28 -18.39 -5.89 -13.41
N PRO A 29 -19.28 -6.85 -13.11
CA PRO A 29 -19.01 -8.27 -13.36
C PRO A 29 -18.81 -8.58 -14.85
N ASP A 30 -19.40 -7.80 -15.76
CA ASP A 30 -19.24 -7.97 -17.20
C ASP A 30 -17.86 -7.53 -17.71
N LEU A 31 -17.17 -6.66 -16.95
CA LEU A 31 -15.84 -6.17 -17.31
C LEU A 31 -14.73 -7.14 -16.87
N ILE A 32 -14.96 -7.93 -15.82
CA ILE A 32 -13.93 -8.73 -15.16
C ILE A 32 -14.35 -10.20 -15.12
N SER A 33 -13.64 -11.06 -15.86
CA SER A 33 -13.98 -12.49 -15.95
C SER A 33 -13.57 -13.30 -14.72
N LYS A 34 -12.40 -13.00 -14.13
CA LYS A 34 -11.84 -13.70 -12.95
C LYS A 34 -10.95 -12.76 -12.14
N VAL A 35 -10.91 -12.97 -10.82
CA VAL A 35 -10.01 -12.28 -9.89
C VAL A 35 -9.28 -13.30 -9.01
N ILE A 36 -7.97 -13.15 -8.89
CA ILE A 36 -7.15 -13.88 -7.92
C ILE A 36 -6.57 -12.84 -6.96
N ALA A 37 -6.96 -12.91 -5.69
CA ALA A 37 -6.43 -12.03 -4.66
C ALA A 37 -5.17 -12.65 -4.04
N VAL A 38 -4.04 -11.93 -4.11
CA VAL A 38 -2.76 -12.32 -3.48
C VAL A 38 -2.42 -11.31 -2.39
N ASP A 39 -2.07 -11.81 -1.20
CA ASP A 39 -1.66 -11.11 0.05
C ASP A 39 -2.64 -10.09 0.65
N ASN A 40 -3.38 -9.34 -0.16
CA ASN A 40 -4.26 -8.24 0.23
C ASN A 40 -5.74 -8.55 -0.09
N GLY A 41 -6.16 -9.79 0.15
CA GLY A 41 -7.54 -10.21 -0.08
C GLY A 41 -8.56 -9.43 0.76
N PRO A 42 -9.85 -9.51 0.42
CA PRO A 42 -10.93 -8.92 1.20
C PRO A 42 -11.06 -9.66 2.53
N VAL A 43 -10.36 -9.15 3.55
CA VAL A 43 -10.50 -9.59 4.92
C VAL A 43 -10.90 -8.41 5.78
N HIS A 44 -11.82 -8.63 6.71
CA HIS A 44 -12.18 -7.66 7.72
C HIS A 44 -11.21 -7.81 8.91
N LEU A 45 -10.13 -7.03 8.88
CA LEU A 45 -9.16 -6.93 9.97
C LEU A 45 -9.12 -5.49 10.48
N PRO A 46 -9.14 -5.26 11.80
CA PRO A 46 -8.89 -3.94 12.34
C PRO A 46 -7.46 -3.49 11.99
N LEU A 47 -7.25 -2.19 11.90
CA LEU A 47 -5.90 -1.64 11.80
C LEU A 47 -5.15 -1.93 13.10
N SER A 48 -3.94 -2.43 13.00
CA SER A 48 -3.07 -2.60 14.18
C SER A 48 -2.67 -1.23 14.74
N GLU A 49 -2.32 -1.21 16.03
CA GLU A 49 -1.78 -0.01 16.71
C GLU A 49 -0.48 0.50 16.07
N ASP A 50 0.23 -0.37 15.33
CA ASP A 50 1.40 -0.02 14.54
C ASP A 50 1.09 0.96 13.40
N PHE A 51 -0.11 0.90 12.83
CA PHE A 51 -0.42 1.66 11.61
C PHE A 51 -0.45 3.18 11.85
N PRO A 52 -1.11 3.71 12.90
CA PRO A 52 -0.98 5.13 13.26
C PRO A 52 0.46 5.57 13.54
N ARG A 53 1.28 4.71 14.16
CA ARG A 53 2.69 5.01 14.45
C ARG A 53 3.52 5.10 13.17
N TYR A 54 3.31 4.18 12.24
CA TYR A 54 3.92 4.23 10.91
C TYR A 54 3.56 5.53 10.16
N LEU A 55 2.28 5.94 10.19
CA LEU A 55 1.85 7.18 9.53
C LEU A 55 2.55 8.44 10.10
N LYS A 56 2.79 8.48 11.41
CA LYS A 56 3.56 9.58 12.04
C LYS A 56 4.99 9.61 11.52
N GLY A 57 5.67 8.46 11.45
CA GLY A 57 7.01 8.36 10.88
C GLY A 57 7.06 8.79 9.40
N MET A 58 6.08 8.39 8.60
CA MET A 58 5.99 8.81 7.19
C MET A 58 5.75 10.32 7.04
N ALA A 59 4.97 10.93 7.93
CA ALA A 59 4.78 12.38 7.95
C ALA A 59 6.09 13.11 8.31
N GLU A 60 6.86 12.59 9.26
CA GLU A 60 8.16 13.14 9.62
C GLU A 60 9.16 13.05 8.46
N ILE A 61 9.26 11.90 7.78
CA ILE A 61 10.09 11.74 6.57
C ILE A 61 9.76 12.81 5.54
N LYS A 62 8.47 13.01 5.27
CA LYS A 62 8.01 14.01 4.30
C LYS A 62 8.45 15.42 4.69
N ASN A 63 8.32 15.77 5.97
CA ASN A 63 8.69 17.10 6.48
C ASN A 63 10.20 17.32 6.53
N ALA A 64 10.98 16.26 6.78
CA ALA A 64 12.43 16.31 6.80
C ALA A 64 13.06 16.47 5.41
N GLN A 65 12.29 16.30 4.33
CA GLN A 65 12.74 16.43 2.94
C GLN A 65 14.01 15.62 2.63
N VAL A 66 14.10 14.42 3.23
CA VAL A 66 15.23 13.50 3.08
C VAL A 66 15.56 13.26 1.60
N LYS A 67 16.85 13.10 1.31
CA LYS A 67 17.37 12.89 -0.04
C LYS A 67 17.76 11.45 -0.30
N THR A 68 17.93 10.66 0.76
CA THR A 68 18.33 9.27 0.65
C THR A 68 17.38 8.34 1.39
N HIS A 69 17.30 7.09 0.93
CA HIS A 69 16.57 6.03 1.62
C HIS A 69 17.10 5.79 3.02
N LEU A 70 18.42 5.89 3.20
CA LEU A 70 19.06 5.71 4.50
C LEU A 70 18.58 6.75 5.52
N GLU A 71 18.45 8.02 5.12
CA GLU A 71 17.88 9.06 5.97
C GLU A 71 16.43 8.78 6.34
N ALA A 72 15.61 8.33 5.37
CA ALA A 72 14.22 7.94 5.63
C ALA A 72 14.13 6.77 6.61
N ASP A 73 14.99 5.76 6.44
CA ASP A 73 15.06 4.58 7.32
C ASP A 73 15.49 4.96 8.73
N MET A 74 16.43 5.89 8.88
CA MET A 74 16.85 6.40 10.19
C MET A 74 15.69 7.03 10.95
N ILE A 75 14.83 7.80 10.26
CA ILE A 75 13.62 8.38 10.85
C ILE A 75 12.63 7.27 11.22
N LEU A 76 12.33 6.34 10.30
CA LEU A 76 11.35 5.27 10.54
C LEU A 76 11.75 4.31 11.66
N ARG A 77 13.04 4.12 11.94
CA ARG A 77 13.52 3.31 13.07
C ARG A 77 12.96 3.78 14.42
N ASN A 78 12.70 5.08 14.58
CA ASN A 78 12.12 5.63 15.81
C ASN A 78 10.63 5.29 15.97
N TYR A 79 9.99 4.82 14.90
CA TYR A 79 8.58 4.44 14.84
C TYR A 79 8.41 2.91 14.73
N ALA A 80 9.53 2.18 14.70
CA ALA A 80 9.59 0.73 14.63
C ALA A 80 9.53 0.08 16.02
N GLU A 81 8.75 -0.99 16.15
CA GLU A 81 9.10 -2.03 17.14
C GLU A 81 9.97 -3.09 16.46
N ALA A 82 10.93 -3.65 17.20
CA ALA A 82 11.87 -4.66 16.71
C ALA A 82 11.21 -5.93 16.14
N ARG A 83 9.89 -6.10 16.33
CA ARG A 83 9.10 -7.25 15.89
C ARG A 83 7.94 -6.89 14.96
N SER A 84 7.89 -5.70 14.36
CA SER A 84 6.85 -5.40 13.36
C SER A 84 7.33 -5.86 11.96
N PRO A 85 6.80 -6.97 11.40
CA PRO A 85 7.19 -7.45 10.07
C PRO A 85 6.82 -6.43 8.97
N PHE A 86 5.83 -5.58 9.22
CA PHE A 86 5.42 -4.51 8.32
C PHE A 86 6.57 -3.53 8.06
N LEU A 87 7.32 -3.13 9.09
CA LEU A 87 8.41 -2.17 8.90
C LEU A 87 9.66 -2.78 8.25
N LEU A 88 9.88 -4.09 8.45
CA LEU A 88 10.96 -4.82 7.78
C LEU A 88 10.76 -4.91 6.27
N LEU A 89 9.52 -4.95 5.78
CA LEU A 89 9.21 -5.00 4.35
C LEU A 89 9.42 -3.63 3.67
N PHE A 90 9.03 -2.54 4.34
CA PHE A 90 9.17 -1.17 3.80
C PHE A 90 10.60 -0.63 3.87
N THR A 91 11.44 -1.08 4.80
CA THR A 91 12.84 -0.64 4.96
C THR A 91 13.85 -1.41 4.09
N ARG A 92 13.42 -2.47 3.40
CA ARG A 92 14.30 -3.29 2.54
C ARG A 92 13.76 -3.56 1.13
N GLY A 93 12.56 -3.08 0.78
CA GLY A 93 11.83 -3.49 -0.43
C GLY A 93 11.46 -2.42 -1.45
N PHE A 94 11.75 -1.13 -1.23
CA PHE A 94 11.55 -0.09 -2.26
C PHE A 94 12.84 0.18 -3.05
N VAL A 95 13.30 -0.85 -3.75
CA VAL A 95 14.12 -0.74 -4.95
C VAL A 95 13.20 -1.16 -6.10
N LEU A 96 13.15 -0.35 -7.17
CA LEU A 96 12.22 -0.42 -8.32
C LEU A 96 10.79 0.09 -8.03
N ILE A 97 10.57 1.40 -8.22
CA ILE A 97 9.93 1.99 -9.41
C ILE A 97 10.13 3.50 -9.24
N ALA A 98 11.15 4.01 -9.92
CA ALA A 98 11.21 5.37 -10.42
C ALA A 98 10.74 5.33 -11.88
#